data_AF-A0AB39PTI2-F1
#
_entry.id   AF-A0AB39PTI2-F1
#
_cell.length_a   1.000
_cell.length_b   1.000
_cell.length_c   1.000
_cell.angle_alpha   90.00
_cell.angle_beta   90.00
_cell.angle_gamma   90.00
#
_symmetry.space_group_name_H-M   'P 1'
#
loop_
_entity.id
_entity.type
_entity.pdbx_description
1 polymer ?
#
loop_
_entity_poly.entity_id
_entity_poly.type
_entity_poly.pdbx_seq_one_letter_code
_entity_poly.pdbx_strand_id
1 'polypeptide(L)'
;MERGHNILTAPQRPGEEKVAAFGTVFFLVRPHPRPDDLSLAVFAINDWATRFVRGQLKLDEGTFSDMVTKAGDLDAAGSAFRTTARGVWRHVLSRPYIYSSLPDDEKKSFVWDQLVTIWQVIGRLVRGGVPARVVFVDAAFAPQLAAAQAPFTGQGRRPRRAGDPGLLVRLRDILAPYFAQTDTAAYTARTDPADAELVKLLYRPLYEALCAIGVSPGSRTVD
;
A
#
# COMPACT_ATOMS: atom_id res chain seq x y z
N MET A 1 5.16 15.85 5.31
CA MET A 1 3.83 15.62 5.92
C MET A 1 3.77 16.37 7.23
N GLU A 2 3.01 17.47 7.31
CA GLU A 2 2.66 18.03 8.62
C GLU A 2 1.87 16.96 9.39
N ARG A 3 2.23 16.74 10.66
CA ARG A 3 1.48 15.85 11.55
C ARG A 3 0.14 16.52 11.83
N GLY A 4 -0.90 16.16 11.06
CA GLY A 4 -2.24 16.66 11.30
C GLY A 4 -2.70 16.34 12.72
N HIS A 5 -3.22 17.34 13.42
CA HIS A 5 -3.68 17.22 14.80
C HIS A 5 -5.01 16.48 14.87
N ASN A 6 -5.12 15.45 15.73
CA ASN A 6 -6.40 14.76 15.92
C ASN A 6 -7.44 15.70 16.52
N ILE A 7 -8.63 15.71 15.93
CA ILE A 7 -9.76 16.49 16.41
C ILE A 7 -10.65 15.52 17.18
N LEU A 8 -10.64 15.67 18.50
CA LEU A 8 -11.36 14.80 19.44
C LEU A 8 -12.48 15.59 20.09
N THR A 9 -13.53 14.90 20.52
CA THR A 9 -14.58 15.51 21.34
C THR A 9 -14.01 15.98 22.68
N ALA A 10 -14.58 17.06 23.21
CA ALA A 10 -14.30 17.50 24.57
C ALA A 10 -15.10 16.62 25.55
N PRO A 11 -14.46 15.98 26.55
CA PRO A 11 -15.18 15.21 27.57
C PRO A 11 -16.16 16.13 28.30
N GLN A 12 -17.43 15.73 28.37
CA GLN A 12 -18.46 16.50 29.08
C GLN A 12 -18.67 15.99 30.49
N ARG A 13 -18.26 14.75 30.78
CA ARG A 13 -18.36 14.14 32.12
C ARG A 13 -17.00 13.65 32.63
N PRO A 14 -16.77 13.67 33.95
CA PRO A 14 -15.61 12.99 34.54
C PRO A 14 -15.61 11.50 34.19
N GLY A 15 -14.50 11.01 33.62
CA GLY A 15 -14.35 9.62 33.18
C GLY A 15 -14.75 9.35 31.73
N GLU A 16 -15.21 10.35 30.98
CA GLU A 16 -15.51 10.20 29.55
C GLU A 16 -14.23 10.23 28.70
N GLU A 17 -14.03 9.22 27.85
CA GLU A 17 -12.88 9.15 26.96
C GLU A 17 -13.01 10.12 25.78
N LYS A 18 -11.87 10.66 25.33
CA LYS A 18 -11.82 11.48 24.11
C LYS A 18 -11.96 10.60 22.87
N VAL A 19 -13.10 10.71 22.19
CA VAL A 19 -13.36 9.98 20.95
C VAL A 19 -13.15 10.87 19.72
N ALA A 20 -13.08 10.27 18.53
CA ALA A 20 -12.96 11.03 17.28
C ALA A 20 -14.17 11.96 17.09
N ALA A 21 -13.92 13.25 16.80
CA ALA A 21 -14.99 14.21 16.52
C ALA A 21 -15.63 14.03 15.13
N PHE A 22 -14.93 13.36 14.21
CA PHE A 22 -15.39 13.10 12.85
C PHE A 22 -15.41 11.60 12.57
N GLY A 23 -16.56 11.10 12.10
CA GLY A 23 -16.74 9.71 11.68
C GLY A 23 -16.75 9.52 10.17
N THR A 24 -16.45 10.54 9.35
CA THR A 24 -16.44 10.41 7.88
C THR A 24 -15.28 11.14 7.23
N VAL A 25 -14.63 10.51 6.25
CA VAL A 25 -13.58 11.13 5.42
C VAL A 25 -13.88 10.92 3.94
N PHE A 26 -13.62 11.96 3.14
CA PHE A 26 -13.74 11.96 1.69
C PHE A 26 -12.37 12.06 1.04
N PHE A 27 -12.00 11.05 0.26
CA PHE A 27 -10.83 11.08 -0.62
C PHE A 27 -11.27 11.58 -1.99
N LEU A 28 -11.06 12.88 -2.23
CA LEU A 28 -11.43 13.54 -3.48
C LEU A 28 -10.47 13.22 -4.63
N VAL A 29 -9.20 12.99 -4.32
CA VAL A 29 -8.14 12.65 -5.27
C VAL A 29 -7.28 11.55 -4.69
N ARG A 30 -6.66 10.73 -5.55
CA ARG A 30 -5.66 9.76 -5.10
C ARG A 30 -4.51 10.53 -4.45
N PRO A 31 -4.08 10.16 -3.23
CA PRO A 31 -2.83 10.68 -2.71
C PRO A 31 -1.75 10.38 -3.74
N HIS A 32 -1.05 11.39 -4.22
CA HIS A 32 0.07 11.20 -5.13
C HIS A 32 1.28 11.82 -4.47
N PRO A 33 2.41 11.11 -4.41
CA PRO A 33 3.66 11.70 -3.97
C PRO A 33 3.94 12.92 -4.84
N ARG A 34 4.50 13.96 -4.23
CA ARG A 34 4.84 15.16 -4.99
C ARG A 34 5.90 14.78 -6.03
N PRO A 35 5.89 15.38 -7.24
CA PRO A 35 6.90 15.08 -8.26
C PRO A 35 8.34 15.22 -7.76
N ASP A 36 8.60 16.15 -6.84
CA ASP A 36 9.91 16.39 -6.24
C ASP A 36 10.16 15.58 -4.94
N ASP A 37 9.25 14.68 -4.57
CA ASP A 37 9.37 13.88 -3.36
C ASP A 37 10.28 12.66 -3.59
N LEU A 38 11.51 12.77 -3.11
CA LEU A 38 12.49 11.70 -3.14
C LEU A 38 12.13 10.53 -2.20
N SER A 39 11.10 10.65 -1.36
CA SER A 39 10.73 9.62 -0.39
C SER A 39 10.43 8.28 -1.05
N LEU A 40 9.76 8.27 -2.21
CA LEU A 40 9.56 7.03 -2.98
C LEU A 40 10.86 6.41 -3.47
N ALA A 41 11.83 7.25 -3.87
CA ALA A 41 13.13 6.76 -4.28
C ALA A 41 13.89 6.13 -3.10
N VAL A 42 13.79 6.77 -1.94
CA VAL A 42 14.36 6.27 -0.67
C VAL A 42 13.70 4.95 -0.25
N PHE A 43 12.38 4.83 -0.33
CA PHE A 43 11.70 3.58 0.00
C PHE A 43 12.09 2.45 -0.96
N ALA A 44 12.14 2.73 -2.27
CA ALA A 44 12.52 1.74 -3.27
C ALA A 44 13.96 1.24 -3.07
N ILE A 45 14.94 2.12 -2.78
CA ILE A 45 16.32 1.67 -2.56
C ILE A 45 16.47 0.88 -1.23
N ASN A 46 15.75 1.27 -0.18
CA ASN A 46 15.77 0.57 1.11
C ASN A 46 15.15 -0.82 1.01
N ASP A 47 14.02 -0.92 0.31
CA ASP A 47 13.32 -2.17 0.03
C ASP A 47 14.18 -3.10 -0.84
N TRP A 48 14.79 -2.59 -1.92
CA TRP A 48 15.78 -3.33 -2.71
C TRP A 48 16.92 -3.86 -1.84
N ALA A 49 17.55 -2.99 -1.03
CA ALA A 49 18.69 -3.37 -0.20
C ALA A 49 18.31 -4.46 0.79
N THR A 50 17.15 -4.33 1.43
CA THR A 50 16.65 -5.31 2.41
C THR A 50 16.41 -6.68 1.77
N ARG A 51 15.74 -6.72 0.62
CA ARG A 51 15.48 -7.98 -0.09
C ARG A 51 16.76 -8.62 -0.61
N PHE A 52 17.68 -7.82 -1.15
CA PHE A 52 18.95 -8.32 -1.67
C PHE A 52 19.80 -8.94 -0.57
N VAL A 53 19.99 -8.23 0.55
CA VAL A 53 20.76 -8.72 1.71
C VAL A 53 20.12 -9.97 2.33
N ARG A 54 18.79 -10.07 2.33
CA ARG A 54 18.05 -11.26 2.82
C ARG A 54 18.02 -12.43 1.81
N GLY A 55 18.67 -12.31 0.66
CA GLY A 55 18.67 -13.35 -0.39
C GLY A 55 17.30 -13.56 -1.05
N GLN A 56 16.37 -12.62 -0.88
CA GLN A 56 15.04 -12.65 -1.49
C GLN A 56 15.04 -12.09 -2.92
N LEU A 57 16.13 -11.43 -3.31
CA LEU A 57 16.37 -10.91 -4.65
C LEU A 57 17.67 -11.50 -5.20
N LYS A 58 17.63 -11.93 -6.46
CA LYS A 58 18.80 -12.35 -7.23
C LYS A 58 18.99 -11.37 -8.38
N LEU A 59 20.20 -10.82 -8.49
CA LEU A 59 20.62 -10.01 -9.63
C LEU A 59 21.31 -10.91 -10.66
N ASP A 60 21.51 -10.39 -11.88
CA ASP A 60 22.25 -11.10 -12.93
C ASP A 60 23.67 -11.50 -12.47
N GLU A 61 24.29 -10.67 -11.62
CA GLU A 61 25.62 -10.88 -11.07
C GLU A 61 25.66 -11.91 -9.91
N GLY A 62 24.49 -12.26 -9.36
CA GLY A 62 24.31 -13.22 -8.27
C GLY A 62 23.46 -12.69 -7.10
N THR A 63 23.52 -13.43 -5.99
CA THR A 63 22.92 -13.05 -4.70
C THR A 63 23.87 -12.18 -3.87
N PHE A 64 23.38 -11.61 -2.77
CA PHE A 64 24.24 -10.91 -1.82
C PHE A 64 25.33 -11.82 -1.25
N SER A 65 25.00 -13.06 -0.93
CA SER A 65 26.00 -14.05 -0.47
C SER A 65 27.08 -14.28 -1.53
N ASP A 66 26.71 -14.44 -2.80
CA ASP A 66 27.69 -14.59 -3.89
C ASP A 66 28.61 -13.36 -4.00
N MET A 67 28.06 -12.16 -3.84
CA MET A 67 28.83 -10.91 -3.88
C MET A 67 29.85 -10.85 -2.73
N VAL A 68 29.46 -11.21 -1.52
CA VAL A 68 30.35 -11.22 -0.35
C VAL A 68 31.41 -12.31 -0.48
N THR A 69 31.03 -13.52 -0.94
CA THR A 69 31.98 -14.64 -1.10
C THR A 69 32.99 -14.41 -2.22
N LYS A 70 32.62 -13.70 -3.29
CA LYS A 70 33.54 -13.33 -4.38
C LYS A 70 34.52 -12.21 -3.99
N ALA A 71 34.19 -11.41 -2.98
CA ALA A 71 35.05 -10.32 -2.52
C ALA A 71 36.23 -10.86 -1.69
N GLY A 72 37.42 -10.29 -1.88
CA GLY A 72 38.61 -10.70 -1.13
C GLY A 72 38.58 -10.29 0.35
N ASP A 73 37.84 -9.23 0.67
CA ASP A 73 37.65 -8.74 2.05
C ASP A 73 36.31 -7.99 2.18
N LEU A 74 35.98 -7.56 3.41
CA LEU A 74 34.73 -6.85 3.72
C LEU A 74 34.66 -5.45 3.10
N ASP A 75 35.79 -4.76 2.92
CA ASP A 75 35.78 -3.43 2.30
C ASP A 75 35.46 -3.53 0.81
N ALA A 76 36.08 -4.49 0.13
CA ALA A 76 35.77 -4.85 -1.26
C ALA A 76 34.30 -5.27 -1.42
N ALA A 77 33.77 -6.09 -0.52
CA ALA A 77 32.35 -6.46 -0.52
C ALA A 77 31.44 -5.22 -0.34
N GLY A 78 31.76 -4.35 0.62
CA GLY A 78 31.02 -3.11 0.86
C GLY A 78 31.12 -2.12 -0.31
N SER A 79 32.24 -2.09 -1.02
CA SER A 79 32.44 -1.28 -2.23
C SER A 79 31.59 -1.80 -3.40
N ALA A 80 31.57 -3.12 -3.61
CA ALA A 80 30.74 -3.77 -4.62
C ALA A 80 29.24 -3.55 -4.36
N PHE A 81 28.80 -3.70 -3.11
CA PHE A 81 27.43 -3.42 -2.70
C PHE A 81 27.04 -1.96 -2.98
N ARG A 82 27.88 -0.99 -2.58
CA ARG A 82 27.64 0.44 -2.83
C ARG A 82 27.59 0.78 -4.32
N THR A 83 28.41 0.14 -5.14
CA THR A 83 28.41 0.34 -6.60
C THR A 83 27.08 -0.12 -7.21
N THR A 84 26.63 -1.31 -6.82
CA THR A 84 25.33 -1.87 -7.23
C THR A 84 24.19 -0.97 -6.77
N ALA A 85 24.19 -0.58 -5.49
CA ALA A 85 23.17 0.30 -4.90
C ALA A 85 23.09 1.66 -5.62
N ARG A 86 24.23 2.24 -6.03
CA ARG A 86 24.24 3.48 -6.83
C ARG A 86 23.61 3.30 -8.20
N GLY A 87 23.77 2.14 -8.83
CA GLY A 87 23.09 1.80 -10.10
C GLY A 87 21.57 1.83 -9.93
N VAL A 88 21.07 1.12 -8.91
CA VAL A 88 19.65 1.09 -8.54
C VAL A 88 19.14 2.49 -8.20
N TRP A 89 19.88 3.25 -7.38
CA TRP A 89 19.52 4.62 -7.01
C TRP A 89 19.35 5.53 -8.24
N ARG A 90 20.28 5.48 -9.21
CA ARG A 90 20.17 6.29 -10.44
C ARG A 90 18.96 5.88 -11.27
N HIS A 91 18.68 4.58 -11.37
CA HIS A 91 17.50 4.08 -12.10
C HIS A 91 16.20 4.57 -11.45
N VAL A 92 16.12 4.49 -10.12
CA VAL A 92 14.95 4.91 -9.34
C VAL A 92 14.75 6.44 -9.40
N LEU A 93 15.82 7.23 -9.50
CA LEU A 93 15.74 8.69 -9.64
C LEU A 93 15.37 9.18 -11.04
N SER A 94 15.73 8.46 -12.11
CA SER A 94 15.55 8.93 -13.48
C SER A 94 14.18 8.59 -14.10
N ARG A 95 13.36 7.81 -13.40
CA ARG A 95 12.06 7.35 -13.92
C ARG A 95 10.96 8.41 -13.74
N PRO A 96 10.13 8.68 -14.76
CA PRO A 96 8.89 9.43 -14.57
C PRO A 96 7.97 8.67 -13.61
N TYR A 97 7.48 9.33 -12.55
CA TYR A 97 6.51 8.78 -11.60
C TYR A 97 5.09 8.64 -12.19
N ILE A 98 5.00 8.03 -13.38
CA ILE A 98 3.72 7.68 -13.97
C ILE A 98 3.40 6.26 -13.51
N TYR A 99 2.45 6.14 -12.57
CA TYR A 99 2.05 4.85 -11.99
C TYR A 99 1.81 3.73 -13.02
N SER A 100 1.25 4.08 -14.19
CA SER A 100 0.96 3.11 -15.26
C SER A 100 2.20 2.53 -15.94
N SER A 101 3.36 3.21 -15.88
CA SER A 101 4.62 2.72 -16.48
C SER A 101 5.53 1.98 -15.49
N LEU A 102 5.15 1.87 -14.22
CA LEU A 102 5.94 1.13 -13.23
C LEU A 102 5.83 -0.40 -13.45
N PRO A 103 6.93 -1.16 -13.30
CA PRO A 103 6.92 -2.62 -13.15
C PRO A 103 5.99 -3.09 -12.02
N ASP A 104 5.51 -4.33 -12.06
CA ASP A 104 4.49 -4.83 -11.14
C ASP A 104 4.99 -4.97 -9.68
N ASP A 105 6.26 -5.27 -9.48
CA ASP A 105 6.91 -5.29 -8.17
C ASP A 105 7.02 -3.87 -7.57
N GLU A 106 7.33 -2.87 -8.39
CA GLU A 106 7.36 -1.47 -7.95
C GLU A 106 5.96 -0.92 -7.67
N LYS A 107 4.97 -1.30 -8.49
CA LYS A 107 3.55 -0.99 -8.22
C LYS A 107 3.13 -1.57 -6.87
N LYS A 108 3.62 -2.75 -6.49
CA LYS A 108 3.34 -3.34 -5.18
C LYS A 108 3.89 -2.46 -4.05
N SER A 109 5.15 -2.02 -4.13
CA SER A 109 5.74 -1.10 -3.13
C SER A 109 4.97 0.23 -3.06
N PHE A 110 4.62 0.83 -4.21
CA PHE A 110 3.80 2.04 -4.25
C PHE A 110 2.43 1.84 -3.58
N VAL A 111 1.77 0.70 -3.84
CA VAL A 111 0.47 0.41 -3.23
C VAL A 111 0.60 0.27 -1.71
N TRP A 112 1.70 -0.29 -1.19
CA TRP A 112 2.00 -0.29 0.25
C TRP A 112 2.18 1.12 0.82
N ASP A 113 2.92 1.99 0.15
CA ASP A 113 3.11 3.37 0.62
C ASP A 113 1.77 4.15 0.68
N GLN A 114 0.94 3.92 -0.34
CA GLN A 114 -0.40 4.47 -0.41
C GLN A 114 -1.33 3.89 0.65
N LEU A 115 -1.22 2.59 0.94
CA LEU A 115 -1.94 1.94 2.02
C LEU A 115 -1.62 2.63 3.35
N VAL A 116 -0.34 2.81 3.66
CA VAL A 116 0.09 3.47 4.90
C VAL A 116 -0.48 4.88 4.99
N THR A 117 -0.42 5.65 3.91
CA THR A 117 -0.93 7.03 3.87
C THR A 117 -2.45 7.07 4.08
N ILE A 118 -3.21 6.21 3.39
CA ILE A 118 -4.67 6.12 3.53
C ILE A 118 -5.04 5.66 4.95
N TRP A 119 -4.34 4.64 5.45
CA TRP A 119 -4.59 4.07 6.77
C TRP A 119 -4.27 5.04 7.90
N GLN A 120 -3.22 5.86 7.76
CA GLN A 120 -2.93 6.93 8.71
C GLN A 120 -4.08 7.93 8.80
N VAL A 121 -4.77 8.24 7.70
CA VAL A 121 -5.95 9.12 7.72
C VAL A 121 -7.14 8.40 8.36
N ILE A 122 -7.44 7.17 7.96
CA ILE A 122 -8.56 6.38 8.50
C ILE A 122 -8.40 6.13 10.01
N GLY A 123 -7.17 5.84 10.46
CA GLY A 123 -6.79 5.63 11.85
C GLY A 123 -7.15 6.79 12.79
N ARG A 124 -7.35 8.00 12.23
CA ARG A 124 -7.76 9.18 13.00
C ARG A 124 -9.26 9.20 13.30
N LEU A 125 -10.07 8.48 12.51
CA LEU A 125 -11.52 8.42 12.67
C LEU A 125 -11.96 7.31 13.63
N VAL A 126 -11.18 6.25 13.77
CA VAL A 126 -11.53 5.06 14.58
C VAL A 126 -11.16 5.18 16.07
N ARG A 127 -10.71 6.36 16.53
CA ARG A 127 -10.33 6.57 17.94
C ARG A 127 -11.55 6.54 18.86
N GLY A 128 -11.46 5.74 19.93
CA GLY A 128 -12.56 5.52 20.85
C GLY A 128 -13.64 4.56 20.32
N GLY A 129 -13.31 3.73 19.31
CA GLY A 129 -14.22 2.70 18.79
C GLY A 129 -15.39 3.24 17.97
N VAL A 130 -15.34 4.50 17.52
CA VAL A 130 -16.42 5.14 16.75
C VAL A 130 -16.45 4.59 15.32
N PRO A 131 -17.63 4.30 14.75
CA PRO A 131 -17.75 3.90 13.34
C PRO A 131 -17.14 4.95 12.40
N ALA A 132 -16.26 4.51 11.51
CA ALA A 132 -15.65 5.35 10.48
C ALA A 132 -16.22 5.03 9.10
N ARG A 133 -16.67 6.05 8.38
CA ARG A 133 -17.10 5.98 6.98
C ARG A 133 -16.02 6.60 6.09
N VAL A 134 -15.61 5.85 5.08
CA VAL A 134 -14.59 6.29 4.12
C VAL A 134 -15.24 6.32 2.74
N VAL A 135 -15.15 7.47 2.06
CA VAL A 135 -15.75 7.67 0.74
C VAL A 135 -14.65 8.03 -0.26
N PHE A 136 -14.53 7.26 -1.34
CA PHE A 136 -13.62 7.52 -2.45
C PHE A 136 -14.42 8.11 -3.61
N VAL A 137 -14.16 9.38 -3.94
CA VAL A 137 -15.02 10.15 -4.87
C VAL A 137 -14.55 10.05 -6.33
N ASP A 138 -13.25 9.87 -6.56
CA ASP A 138 -12.67 9.81 -7.91
C ASP A 138 -12.73 8.39 -8.50
N ALA A 139 -13.23 8.26 -9.73
CA ALA A 139 -13.26 7.01 -10.49
C ALA A 139 -11.88 6.35 -10.62
N ALA A 140 -10.79 7.11 -10.53
CA ALA A 140 -9.42 6.59 -10.58
C ALA A 140 -9.07 5.65 -9.40
N PHE A 141 -9.84 5.66 -8.31
CA PHE A 141 -9.68 4.71 -7.20
C PHE A 141 -10.14 3.29 -7.56
N ALA A 142 -11.25 3.17 -8.30
CA ALA A 142 -11.82 1.89 -8.75
C ALA A 142 -12.45 2.07 -10.16
N PRO A 143 -11.63 2.14 -11.23
CA PRO A 143 -12.10 2.51 -12.56
C PRO A 143 -13.16 1.57 -13.12
N GLN A 144 -13.02 0.27 -12.87
CA GLN A 144 -13.97 -0.74 -13.33
C GLN A 144 -15.32 -0.63 -12.62
N LEU A 145 -15.33 -0.40 -11.29
CA LEU A 145 -16.55 -0.19 -10.52
C LEU A 145 -17.26 1.08 -10.96
N ALA A 146 -16.53 2.18 -11.13
CA ALA A 146 -17.08 3.43 -11.62
C ALA A 146 -17.67 3.29 -13.03
N ALA A 147 -17.00 2.56 -13.93
CA ALA A 147 -17.52 2.29 -15.27
C ALA A 147 -18.79 1.42 -15.24
N ALA A 148 -18.88 0.44 -14.34
CA ALA A 148 -20.05 -0.40 -14.18
C ALA A 148 -21.27 0.35 -13.60
N GLN A 149 -21.02 1.39 -12.79
CA GLN A 149 -22.06 2.20 -12.15
C GLN A 149 -22.41 3.48 -12.93
N ALA A 150 -21.64 3.83 -13.95
CA ALA A 150 -21.89 5.02 -14.74
C ALA A 150 -23.24 4.89 -15.45
N PRO A 151 -24.11 5.93 -15.38
CA PRO A 151 -25.32 5.94 -16.19
C PRO A 151 -24.91 5.82 -17.66
N PHE A 152 -25.63 5.00 -18.42
CA PHE A 152 -25.36 4.63 -19.81
C PHE A 152 -25.37 5.89 -20.70
N THR A 153 -24.27 6.64 -20.68
CA THR A 153 -24.05 7.78 -21.56
C THR A 153 -23.44 7.21 -22.82
N GLY A 154 -24.21 7.30 -23.90
CA GLY A 154 -23.91 6.65 -25.16
C GLY A 154 -22.47 6.86 -25.64
N GLN A 155 -22.02 5.87 -26.41
CA GLN A 155 -20.74 5.72 -27.08
C GLN A 155 -19.61 5.12 -26.22
N GLY A 156 -19.52 3.78 -26.26
CA GLY A 156 -18.39 3.03 -26.86
C GLY A 156 -16.95 3.32 -26.40
N ARG A 157 -16.74 4.21 -25.43
CA ARG A 157 -15.44 4.47 -24.85
C ARG A 157 -15.18 3.34 -23.87
N ARG A 158 -14.45 2.32 -24.33
CA ARG A 158 -13.67 1.48 -23.42
C ARG A 158 -12.96 2.44 -22.44
N PRO A 159 -13.08 2.25 -21.12
CA PRO A 159 -12.34 3.08 -20.19
C PRO A 159 -10.88 3.05 -20.63
N ARG A 160 -10.24 4.24 -20.73
CA ARG A 160 -8.83 4.37 -21.19
C ARG A 160 -7.85 3.47 -20.43
N ARG A 161 -8.28 2.88 -19.31
CA ARG A 161 -7.54 1.97 -18.43
C ARG A 161 -8.30 0.65 -18.18
N ALA A 162 -8.87 0.02 -19.20
CA ALA A 162 -9.60 -1.23 -19.04
C ALA A 162 -8.79 -2.36 -18.36
N GLY A 163 -7.45 -2.32 -18.45
CA GLY A 163 -6.56 -3.27 -17.78
C GLY A 163 -6.04 -2.85 -16.40
N ASP A 164 -6.33 -1.64 -15.90
CA ASP A 164 -5.94 -1.25 -14.54
C ASP A 164 -7.10 -1.51 -13.56
N PRO A 165 -6.97 -2.47 -12.62
CA PRO A 165 -8.01 -2.76 -11.65
C PRO A 165 -8.26 -1.59 -10.67
N GLY A 166 -7.33 -0.63 -10.58
CA GLY A 166 -7.43 0.54 -9.72
C GLY A 166 -6.75 0.36 -8.36
N LEU A 167 -6.58 1.46 -7.63
CA LEU A 167 -5.85 1.47 -6.37
C LEU A 167 -6.54 0.60 -5.31
N LEU A 168 -7.86 0.67 -5.16
CA LEU A 168 -8.58 -0.05 -4.09
C LEU A 168 -8.50 -1.58 -4.28
N VAL A 169 -8.60 -2.03 -5.53
CA VAL A 169 -8.45 -3.46 -5.85
C VAL A 169 -7.02 -3.92 -5.56
N ARG A 170 -6.02 -3.13 -5.94
CA ARG A 170 -4.62 -3.47 -5.64
C ARG A 170 -4.32 -3.46 -4.14
N LEU A 171 -4.90 -2.53 -3.36
CA LEU A 171 -4.80 -2.53 -1.89
C LEU A 171 -5.36 -3.82 -1.30
N ARG A 172 -6.52 -4.28 -1.80
CA ARG A 172 -7.08 -5.58 -1.42
C ARG A 172 -6.13 -6.72 -1.78
N ASP A 173 -5.61 -6.73 -3.00
CA ASP A 173 -4.80 -7.83 -3.51
C ASP A 173 -3.43 -7.94 -2.80
N ILE A 174 -2.82 -6.82 -2.37
CA ILE A 174 -1.58 -6.87 -1.56
C ILE A 174 -1.82 -7.36 -0.12
N LEU A 175 -3.04 -7.17 0.41
CA LEU A 175 -3.43 -7.61 1.74
C LEU A 175 -3.94 -9.05 1.76
N ALA A 176 -4.56 -9.52 0.66
CA ALA A 176 -5.18 -10.83 0.56
C ALA A 176 -4.31 -12.01 1.05
N PRO A 177 -2.99 -12.08 0.75
CA PRO A 177 -2.14 -13.17 1.25
C PRO A 177 -2.05 -13.27 2.77
N TYR A 178 -2.35 -12.20 3.50
CA TYR A 178 -2.31 -12.17 4.97
C TYR A 178 -3.64 -12.62 5.61
N PHE A 179 -4.72 -12.68 4.84
CA PHE A 179 -6.08 -12.94 5.33
C PHE A 179 -6.76 -14.17 4.69
N ALA A 180 -6.37 -14.58 3.48
CA ALA A 180 -6.89 -15.78 2.85
C ALA A 180 -6.29 -17.05 3.50
N GLN A 181 -7.14 -18.03 3.79
CA GLN A 181 -6.74 -19.32 4.39
C GLN A 181 -6.10 -20.29 3.38
N THR A 182 -6.13 -19.96 2.08
CA THR A 182 -5.62 -20.81 1.01
C THR A 182 -4.25 -20.29 0.55
N ASP A 183 -3.23 -21.15 0.62
CA ASP A 183 -1.81 -20.91 0.33
C ASP A 183 -1.01 -20.08 1.35
N THR A 184 -1.41 -20.10 2.63
CA THR A 184 -0.60 -19.61 3.73
C THR A 184 0.81 -20.21 3.72
N ALA A 185 0.97 -21.52 3.45
CA ALA A 185 2.25 -22.22 3.57
C ALA A 185 3.38 -21.66 2.67
N ALA A 186 3.09 -21.19 1.46
CA ALA A 186 4.11 -20.66 0.55
C ALA A 186 4.48 -19.19 0.82
N TYR A 187 3.53 -18.41 1.34
CA TYR A 187 3.73 -16.99 1.66
C TYR A 187 4.26 -16.78 3.09
N THR A 188 3.79 -17.57 4.07
CA THR A 188 4.33 -17.58 5.44
C THR A 188 5.71 -18.21 5.52
N ALA A 189 6.08 -19.12 4.62
CA ALA A 189 7.47 -19.59 4.52
C ALA A 189 8.45 -18.47 4.08
N ARG A 190 7.95 -17.40 3.43
CA ARG A 190 8.74 -16.25 2.96
C ARG A 190 8.64 -15.01 3.86
N THR A 191 7.71 -14.99 4.81
CA THR A 191 7.39 -13.81 5.62
C THR A 191 7.50 -14.16 7.10
N ASP A 192 8.09 -13.28 7.91
CA ASP A 192 8.16 -13.50 9.35
C ASP A 192 6.75 -13.71 9.93
N PRO A 193 6.49 -14.77 10.72
CA PRO A 193 5.20 -14.97 11.37
C PRO A 193 4.70 -13.75 12.16
N ALA A 194 5.62 -12.97 12.75
CA ALA A 194 5.28 -11.75 13.47
C ALA A 194 4.72 -10.65 12.54
N ASP A 195 5.27 -10.51 11.32
CA ASP A 195 4.78 -9.56 10.33
C ASP A 195 3.36 -9.90 9.88
N ALA A 196 3.06 -11.20 9.73
CA ALA A 196 1.73 -11.64 9.33
C ALA A 196 0.66 -11.30 10.37
N GLU A 197 0.94 -11.52 11.66
CA GLU A 197 0.03 -11.15 12.75
C GLU A 197 -0.11 -9.63 12.89
N LEU A 198 0.98 -8.88 12.71
CA LEU A 198 0.94 -7.41 12.73
C LEU A 198 0.04 -6.88 11.62
N VAL A 199 0.17 -7.38 10.39
CA VAL A 199 -0.67 -6.97 9.25
C VAL A 199 -2.14 -7.28 9.52
N LYS A 200 -2.44 -8.46 10.09
CA LYS A 200 -3.81 -8.82 10.47
C LYS A 200 -4.37 -7.87 11.52
N LEU A 201 -3.61 -7.57 12.56
CA LEU A 201 -4.05 -6.69 13.64
C LEU A 201 -4.30 -5.26 13.14
N LEU A 202 -3.43 -4.74 12.29
CA LEU A 202 -3.52 -3.37 11.79
C LEU A 202 -4.57 -3.19 10.70
N TYR A 203 -4.66 -4.12 9.74
CA TYR A 203 -5.38 -3.86 8.50
C TYR A 203 -6.66 -4.69 8.31
N ARG A 204 -7.03 -5.58 9.24
CA ARG A 204 -8.25 -6.40 9.12
C ARG A 204 -9.51 -5.58 8.79
N PRO A 205 -9.85 -4.50 9.52
CA PRO A 205 -11.08 -3.76 9.25
C PRO A 205 -11.06 -3.12 7.86
N LEU A 206 -9.89 -2.68 7.40
CA LEU A 206 -9.73 -2.14 6.06
C LEU A 206 -9.88 -3.22 5.00
N TYR A 207 -9.25 -4.37 5.18
CA TYR A 207 -9.32 -5.48 4.24
C TYR A 207 -10.76 -5.96 4.05
N GLU A 208 -11.50 -6.15 5.15
CA GLU A 208 -12.91 -6.51 5.11
C GLU A 208 -13.76 -5.45 4.38
N ALA A 209 -13.52 -4.17 4.65
CA ALA A 209 -14.19 -3.09 3.94
C ALA A 209 -13.87 -3.09 2.43
N LEU A 210 -12.61 -3.32 2.05
CA LEU A 210 -12.16 -3.42 0.65
C LEU A 210 -12.80 -4.62 -0.07
N CYS A 211 -12.94 -5.77 0.61
CA CYS A 211 -13.64 -6.94 0.08
C CYS A 211 -15.14 -6.67 -0.16
N ALA A 212 -15.75 -5.81 0.65
CA ALA A 212 -17.15 -5.44 0.51
C ALA A 212 -17.43 -4.36 -0.56
N ILE A 213 -16.38 -3.75 -1.16
CA ILE A 213 -16.56 -2.72 -2.19
C ILE A 213 -17.24 -3.31 -3.43
N GLY A 214 -18.34 -2.69 -3.86
CA GLY A 214 -19.12 -3.13 -5.03
C GLY A 214 -20.16 -4.21 -4.73
N VAL A 215 -20.20 -4.75 -3.51
CA VAL A 215 -21.28 -5.61 -3.05
C VAL A 215 -22.42 -4.72 -2.57
N SER A 216 -23.61 -4.82 -3.20
CA SER A 216 -24.77 -4.03 -2.79
C SER A 216 -25.14 -4.33 -1.33
N PRO A 217 -25.45 -3.31 -0.51
CA PRO A 217 -25.72 -3.50 0.92
C PRO A 217 -26.94 -4.39 1.24
N GLY A 218 -27.74 -4.79 0.24
CA GLY A 218 -28.89 -5.68 0.39
C GLY A 218 -28.57 -7.17 0.59
N SER A 219 -27.30 -7.59 0.58
CA SER A 219 -26.91 -8.99 0.81
C SER A 219 -26.29 -9.26 2.18
N ARG A 220 -26.26 -8.27 3.10
CA ARG A 220 -25.88 -8.52 4.50
C ARG A 220 -27.12 -8.97 5.26
N THR A 221 -27.34 -10.28 5.32
CA THR A 221 -28.17 -10.87 6.36
C THR A 221 -27.57 -10.51 7.71
N VAL A 222 -28.39 -9.87 8.54
CA VAL A 222 -28.11 -9.65 9.95
C VAL A 222 -28.29 -11.01 10.62
N ASP A 223 -27.18 -11.60 11.04
CA ASP A 223 -27.16 -12.62 12.09
C ASP A 223 -26.59 -11.97 13.37
#